data_AF-A0A1L7I740-F1
#
_entry.id   AF-A0A1L7I740-F1
#
_cell.length_a   1.000
_cell.length_b   1.000
_cell.length_c   1.000
_cell.angle_alpha   90.00
_cell.angle_beta   90.00
_cell.angle_gamma   90.00
#
_symmetry.space_group_name_H-M   'P 1'
#
loop_
_entity.id
_entity.type
_entity.pdbx_description
1 polymer ?
#
loop_
_entity_poly.entity_id
_entity_poly.type
_entity_poly.pdbx_seq_one_letter_code
_entity_poly.pdbx_strand_id
1 'polypeptide(L)'
;MEQVNYIKHLNAVFLQFSKDGRLNPTHISLYVALFQLWNNYHFPMEFYINREEAMRFSKIGSKTTYHRCIKELHHWKYLLYEPSHNPFKGSRIKMFNFGTSDGQALYQNPTNIGTSNGQAVVSINKHIQTGKNNTNDTKLDQPKNENEVIDFFEKENWPELEAKKFYNHYQGIGWKVGGKTKIVDWHATARNWMLKADEIKEEKTMVAVSQNTDNLKTSSNKNYNEPL
;
A
#
# COMPACT_ATOMS: atom_id res chain seq x y z
N MET A 1 -5.46 2.07 33.41
CA MET A 1 -5.27 2.69 32.08
C MET A 1 -5.72 1.68 31.05
N GLU A 2 -6.68 2.04 30.21
CA GLU A 2 -7.10 1.18 29.10
C GLU A 2 -5.91 0.97 28.17
N GLN A 3 -5.56 -0.29 27.93
CA GLN A 3 -4.47 -0.64 27.03
C GLN A 3 -4.94 -0.42 25.60
N VAL A 4 -4.35 0.54 24.90
CA VAL A 4 -4.65 0.76 23.48
C VAL A 4 -4.21 -0.48 22.71
N ASN A 5 -5.18 -1.18 22.11
CA ASN A 5 -4.88 -2.27 21.20
C ASN A 5 -4.49 -1.68 19.84
N TYR A 6 -3.19 -1.67 19.56
CA TYR A 6 -2.59 -1.14 18.33
C TYR A 6 -3.33 -1.59 17.06
N ILE A 7 -3.58 -2.90 16.93
CA ILE A 7 -4.17 -3.49 15.73
C ILE A 7 -5.63 -3.04 15.57
N LYS A 8 -6.42 -3.10 16.66
CA LYS A 8 -7.82 -2.66 16.64
C LYS A 8 -7.93 -1.17 16.32
N HIS A 9 -7.10 -0.34 16.94
CA HIS A 9 -7.07 1.10 16.68
C HIS A 9 -6.76 1.38 15.21
N LEU A 10 -5.70 0.76 14.67
CA LEU A 10 -5.28 1.00 13.30
C LEU A 10 -6.35 0.59 12.28
N ASN A 11 -6.96 -0.59 12.48
CA ASN A 11 -8.05 -1.07 11.63
C ASN A 11 -9.27 -0.13 11.68
N ALA A 12 -9.65 0.34 12.87
CA ALA A 12 -10.77 1.25 13.03
C ALA A 12 -10.52 2.61 12.36
N VAL A 13 -9.31 3.16 12.52
CA VAL A 13 -8.91 4.42 11.86
C VAL A 13 -8.88 4.27 10.35
N PHE A 14 -8.31 3.19 9.81
CA PHE A 14 -8.27 2.98 8.37
C PHE A 14 -9.66 2.80 7.77
N LEU A 15 -10.59 2.18 8.51
CA LEU A 15 -11.99 2.16 8.12
C LEU A 15 -12.61 3.57 8.09
N GLN A 16 -12.32 4.43 9.07
CA GLN A 16 -12.75 5.83 9.03
C GLN A 16 -12.14 6.58 7.85
N PHE A 17 -10.85 6.39 7.58
CA PHE A 17 -10.17 7.01 6.45
C PHE A 17 -10.79 6.63 5.10
N SER A 18 -11.20 5.37 4.94
CA SER A 18 -11.86 4.91 3.71
C SER A 18 -13.22 5.56 3.46
N LYS A 19 -13.90 6.02 4.52
CA LYS A 19 -15.22 6.66 4.46
C LYS A 19 -15.13 8.17 4.34
N ASP A 20 -14.03 8.78 4.79
CA ASP A 20 -13.85 10.23 4.82
C ASP A 20 -13.12 10.73 3.59
N GLY A 21 -13.88 11.15 2.57
CA GLY A 21 -13.35 11.69 1.32
C GLY A 21 -12.62 13.04 1.45
N ARG A 22 -12.62 13.67 2.62
CA ARG A 22 -11.88 14.94 2.86
C ARG A 22 -10.38 14.69 3.07
N LEU A 23 -9.99 13.47 3.44
CA LEU A 23 -8.61 13.11 3.71
C LEU A 23 -7.82 12.93 2.42
N ASN A 24 -6.87 13.83 2.17
CA ASN A 24 -5.80 13.60 1.21
C ASN A 24 -4.71 12.61 1.76
N PRO A 25 -3.83 12.06 0.89
CA PRO A 25 -2.74 11.17 1.31
C PRO A 25 -1.77 11.78 2.33
N THR A 26 -1.60 13.11 2.33
CA THR A 26 -0.71 13.79 3.29
C THR A 26 -1.30 13.79 4.71
N HIS A 27 -2.63 13.82 4.86
CA HIS A 27 -3.29 13.62 6.15
C HIS A 27 -3.05 12.22 6.69
N ILE A 28 -3.24 11.21 5.85
CA ILE A 28 -3.04 9.81 6.22
C ILE A 28 -1.58 9.60 6.64
N SER A 29 -0.64 10.09 5.84
CA SER A 29 0.80 10.01 6.15
C SER A 29 1.14 10.69 7.47
N LEU A 30 0.59 11.88 7.72
CA LEU A 30 0.82 12.61 8.98
C LEU A 30 0.20 11.89 10.17
N TYR A 31 -1.03 11.38 10.06
CA TYR A 31 -1.66 10.63 11.14
C TYR A 31 -0.87 9.37 11.50
N VAL A 32 -0.45 8.59 10.49
CA VAL A 32 0.33 7.36 10.71
C VAL A 32 1.68 7.69 11.36
N ALA A 33 2.35 8.77 10.95
CA ALA A 33 3.57 9.24 11.59
C ALA A 33 3.36 9.61 13.06
N LEU A 34 2.30 10.35 13.37
CA LEU A 34 1.94 10.71 14.75
C LEU A 34 1.58 9.48 15.59
N PHE A 35 0.89 8.51 14.99
CA PHE A 35 0.56 7.24 15.63
C PHE A 35 1.81 6.40 15.94
N GLN A 36 2.79 6.37 15.03
CA GLN A 36 4.09 5.73 15.28
C GLN A 36 4.83 6.39 16.45
N LEU A 37 4.86 7.72 16.51
CA LEU A 37 5.43 8.45 17.64
C LEU A 37 4.68 8.13 18.94
N TRP A 38 3.35 8.12 18.91
CA TRP A 38 2.52 7.78 20.06
C TRP A 38 2.78 6.36 20.58
N ASN A 39 2.95 5.38 19.67
CA ASN A 39 3.34 4.01 20.00
C ASN A 39 4.74 3.94 20.63
N ASN A 40 5.71 4.70 20.11
CA ASN A 40 7.07 4.75 20.66
C ASN A 40 7.10 5.30 22.09
N TYR A 41 6.16 6.17 22.46
CA TYR A 41 6.00 6.67 23.82
C TYR A 41 5.10 5.78 24.71
N HIS A 42 4.69 4.60 24.22
CA HIS A 42 3.79 3.67 24.92
C HIS A 42 2.38 4.23 25.20
N PHE A 43 1.82 4.94 24.22
CA PHE A 43 0.43 5.43 24.23
C PHE A 43 0.06 6.33 25.43
N PRO A 44 0.83 7.38 25.74
CA PRO A 44 0.46 8.31 26.81
C PRO A 44 -0.83 9.07 26.45
N MET A 45 -1.55 9.55 27.47
CA MET A 45 -2.77 10.35 27.25
C MET A 45 -2.49 11.59 26.38
N GLU A 46 -1.33 12.21 26.56
CA GLU A 46 -0.85 13.36 25.81
C GLU A 46 0.66 13.24 25.62
N PHE A 47 1.19 13.73 24.50
CA PHE A 47 2.63 13.78 24.27
C PHE A 47 3.04 15.03 23.49
N TYR A 48 4.31 15.38 23.60
CA TYR A 48 4.91 16.48 22.89
C TYR A 48 5.49 15.98 21.57
N ILE A 49 5.26 16.74 20.51
CA ILE A 49 5.85 16.48 19.20
C ILE A 49 6.84 17.56 18.80
N ASN A 50 7.97 17.12 18.26
CA ASN A 50 8.89 17.97 17.52
C ASN A 50 8.40 18.07 16.06
N ARG A 51 8.33 19.29 15.52
CA ARG A 51 7.82 19.53 14.15
C ARG A 51 8.71 18.88 13.10
N GLU A 52 10.02 19.06 13.20
CA GLU A 52 11.00 18.49 12.27
C GLU A 52 10.91 16.97 12.23
N GLU A 53 10.74 16.34 13.39
CA GLU A 53 10.54 14.90 13.50
C GLU A 53 9.23 14.46 12.86
N ALA A 54 8.10 15.07 13.23
CA ALA A 54 6.80 14.73 12.67
C ALA A 54 6.78 14.86 11.15
N MET A 55 7.37 15.93 10.60
CA MET A 55 7.52 16.15 9.16
C MET A 55 8.38 15.07 8.49
N ARG A 56 9.50 14.68 9.11
CA ARG A 56 10.41 13.64 8.59
C ARG A 56 9.73 12.27 8.54
N PHE A 57 8.98 11.91 9.58
CA PHE A 57 8.23 10.65 9.62
C PHE A 57 7.08 10.65 8.61
N SER A 58 6.36 11.76 8.48
CA SER A 58 5.23 11.88 7.56
C SER A 58 5.62 12.13 6.10
N LYS A 59 6.93 12.23 5.80
CA LYS A 59 7.45 12.58 4.46
C LYS A 59 6.90 13.90 3.91
N ILE A 60 6.57 14.85 4.80
CA ILE A 60 6.11 16.19 4.40
C ILE A 60 7.31 17.13 4.40
N GLY A 61 7.69 17.64 3.23
CA GLY A 61 8.78 18.61 3.10
C GLY A 61 8.37 20.06 3.39
N SER A 62 7.07 20.39 3.22
CA SER A 62 6.57 21.76 3.33
C SER A 62 5.96 22.06 4.70
N LYS A 63 6.47 23.10 5.36
CA LYS A 63 5.93 23.60 6.66
C LYS A 63 4.47 24.02 6.55
N THR A 64 4.08 24.67 5.45
CA THR A 64 2.69 25.13 5.25
C THR A 64 1.75 23.94 5.09
N THR A 65 2.19 22.90 4.38
CA THR A 65 1.41 21.65 4.23
C THR A 65 1.25 20.95 5.57
N TYR A 66 2.33 20.81 6.34
CA TYR A 66 2.27 20.24 7.69
C TYR A 66 1.25 20.96 8.59
N HIS A 67 1.33 22.29 8.66
CA HIS A 67 0.44 23.08 9.51
C HIS A 67 -1.01 23.05 9.06
N ARG A 68 -1.27 22.97 7.74
CA ARG A 68 -2.62 22.77 7.22
C ARG A 68 -3.15 21.40 7.65
N CYS A 69 -2.42 20.33 7.35
CA CYS A 69 -2.88 18.96 7.60
C CYS A 69 -3.11 18.67 9.08
N ILE A 70 -2.25 19.17 9.97
CA ILE A 70 -2.42 18.95 11.42
C ILE A 70 -3.65 19.69 11.98
N LYS A 71 -3.93 20.90 11.47
CA LYS A 71 -5.12 21.67 11.85
C LYS A 71 -6.39 21.02 11.32
N GLU A 72 -6.35 20.50 10.09
CA GLU A 72 -7.46 19.76 9.48
C GLU A 72 -7.76 18.46 10.24
N LEU A 73 -6.73 17.65 10.57
CA LEU A 73 -6.88 16.47 11.42
C LEU A 73 -7.44 16.78 12.81
N HIS A 74 -7.06 17.92 13.39
CA HIS A 74 -7.62 18.41 14.63
C HIS A 74 -9.10 18.79 14.50
N HIS A 75 -9.43 19.54 13.44
CA HIS A 75 -10.80 19.97 13.16
C HIS A 75 -11.73 18.77 12.93
N TRP A 76 -11.27 17.75 12.20
CA TRP A 76 -12.01 16.52 11.92
C TRP A 76 -12.01 15.49 13.05
N LYS A 77 -11.47 15.85 14.23
CA LYS A 77 -11.49 15.02 15.44
C LYS A 77 -10.79 13.67 15.26
N TYR A 78 -9.71 13.64 14.47
CA TYR A 78 -8.77 12.51 14.47
C TYR A 78 -7.75 12.61 15.62
N LEU A 79 -7.43 13.85 16.01
CA LEU A 79 -6.54 14.15 17.13
C LEU A 79 -6.90 15.49 17.78
N LEU A 80 -6.35 15.76 18.96
CA LEU A 80 -6.31 17.09 19.55
C LEU A 80 -4.90 17.65 19.37
N TYR A 81 -4.79 18.85 18.78
CA TYR A 81 -3.52 19.53 18.55
C TYR A 81 -3.52 20.86 19.29
N GLU A 82 -2.54 21.04 20.16
CA GLU A 82 -2.33 22.27 20.91
C GLU A 82 -0.97 22.87 20.53
N PRO A 83 -0.95 23.90 19.66
CA PRO A 83 0.29 24.50 19.20
C PRO A 83 1.02 25.18 20.36
N SER A 84 2.34 24.99 20.40
CA SER A 84 3.22 25.71 21.31
C SER A 84 4.15 26.62 20.51
N HIS A 85 4.32 27.85 20.98
CA HIS A 85 5.28 28.81 20.43
C HIS A 85 6.64 28.72 21.15
N ASN A 86 6.77 27.87 22.17
CA ASN A 86 8.01 27.71 22.93
C ASN A 86 8.95 26.73 22.21
N PRO A 87 10.15 27.14 21.76
CA PRO A 87 11.10 26.26 21.09
C PRO A 87 11.52 25.03 21.89
N PHE A 88 11.46 25.09 23.24
CA PHE A 88 11.86 24.01 24.15
C PHE A 88 10.71 23.09 24.56
N LYS A 89 9.45 23.52 24.36
CA LYS A 89 8.26 22.74 24.66
C LYS A 89 7.50 22.58 23.36
N GLY A 90 7.73 21.47 22.64
CA GLY A 90 7.09 21.16 21.35
C GLY A 90 5.55 21.27 21.41
N SER A 91 4.89 21.11 20.27
CA SER A 91 3.42 21.16 20.28
C SER A 91 2.84 19.92 20.96
N ARG A 92 1.73 20.07 21.69
CA ARG A 92 1.08 18.96 22.39
C ARG A 92 0.06 18.28 21.48
N ILE A 93 0.02 16.96 21.53
CA ILE A 93 -0.95 16.14 20.81
C ILE A 93 -1.58 15.12 21.74
N LYS A 94 -2.87 14.87 21.52
CA LYS A 94 -3.62 13.73 22.05
C LYS A 94 -4.29 12.99 20.90
N MET A 95 -4.00 11.70 20.78
CA MET A 95 -4.65 10.82 19.82
C MET A 95 -5.96 10.30 20.43
N PHE A 96 -7.02 10.19 19.63
CA PHE A 96 -8.28 9.60 20.10
C PHE A 96 -8.24 8.09 19.92
N ASN A 97 -8.83 7.34 20.85
CA ASN A 97 -8.86 5.89 20.77
C ASN A 97 -10.08 5.43 19.95
N PHE A 98 -9.82 4.82 18.79
CA PHE A 98 -10.86 4.26 17.92
C PHE A 98 -11.04 2.74 18.07
N GLY A 99 -10.26 2.09 18.94
CA GLY A 99 -10.10 0.63 18.97
C GLY A 99 -10.55 -0.10 20.25
N THR A 100 -11.07 0.61 21.26
CA THR A 100 -11.61 -0.02 22.48
C THR A 100 -13.13 0.10 22.52
N SER A 101 -13.82 -1.00 22.25
CA SER A 101 -15.10 -1.21 22.92
C SER A 101 -14.79 -1.67 24.35
N ASP A 102 -15.59 -1.19 25.29
CA ASP A 102 -15.65 -1.53 26.72
C ASP A 102 -15.07 -0.46 27.66
N GLY A 103 -15.59 0.78 27.58
CA GLY A 103 -15.41 1.78 28.63
C GLY A 103 -15.37 3.24 28.17
N GLN A 104 -16.53 3.92 28.18
CA GLN A 104 -16.69 5.38 28.14
C GLN A 104 -15.78 6.19 27.19
N ALA A 105 -16.21 6.30 25.93
CA ALA A 105 -15.85 7.46 25.12
C ALA A 105 -16.85 8.58 25.42
N LEU A 106 -16.37 9.71 25.94
CA LEU A 106 -17.07 11.00 25.92
C LEU A 106 -17.25 11.46 24.45
N TYR A 107 -18.16 10.81 23.73
CA TYR A 107 -18.77 11.37 22.53
C TYR A 107 -20.26 11.45 22.81
N GLN A 108 -20.79 12.67 22.72
CA GLN A 108 -22.22 12.91 22.77
C GLN A 108 -22.88 12.27 21.53
N ASN A 109 -23.48 11.11 21.78
CA ASN A 109 -24.71 10.59 21.17
C ASN A 109 -24.69 10.00 19.73
N PRO A 110 -25.56 9.00 19.46
CA PRO A 110 -25.10 7.67 19.04
C PRO A 110 -25.84 7.12 17.81
N THR A 111 -25.37 5.98 17.28
CA THR A 111 -26.28 5.00 16.67
C THR A 111 -25.73 3.60 16.88
N ASN A 112 -26.50 2.78 17.59
CA ASN A 112 -26.21 1.41 17.98
C ASN A 112 -26.37 0.46 16.79
N ILE A 113 -25.34 -0.34 16.48
CA ILE A 113 -25.53 -1.71 15.97
C ILE A 113 -24.39 -2.55 16.57
N GLY A 114 -24.75 -3.39 17.55
CA GLY A 114 -23.87 -4.46 18.01
C GLY A 114 -23.91 -5.64 17.05
N THR A 115 -22.87 -6.48 17.05
CA THR A 115 -22.99 -7.95 17.01
C THR A 115 -21.62 -8.57 17.38
N SER A 116 -21.73 -9.72 18.03
CA SER A 116 -20.81 -10.56 18.77
C SER A 116 -19.46 -10.95 18.15
N ASN A 117 -18.45 -10.93 19.03
CA ASN A 117 -17.50 -12.01 19.35
C ASN A 117 -17.39 -13.17 18.34
N GLY A 118 -16.25 -13.21 17.66
CA GLY A 118 -15.67 -14.40 17.04
C GLY A 118 -14.17 -14.19 16.87
N GLN A 119 -13.38 -14.75 17.77
CA GLN A 119 -11.92 -14.79 17.65
C GLN A 119 -11.54 -15.80 16.56
N ALA A 120 -10.76 -15.38 15.57
CA ALA A 120 -9.98 -16.28 14.73
C ALA A 120 -8.51 -16.14 15.13
N VAL A 121 -8.01 -17.15 15.84
CA VAL A 121 -6.59 -17.39 16.07
C VAL A 121 -5.99 -17.79 14.73
N VAL A 122 -5.06 -17.00 14.19
CA VAL A 122 -4.21 -17.44 13.08
C VAL A 122 -2.77 -17.41 13.54
N SER A 123 -2.14 -18.58 13.44
CA SER A 123 -0.81 -18.91 13.92
C SER A 123 0.28 -18.03 13.31
N ILE A 124 1.21 -17.65 14.18
CA ILE A 124 2.39 -16.86 13.91
C ILE A 124 3.42 -17.77 13.24
N ASN A 125 3.44 -17.87 11.91
CA ASN A 125 4.60 -18.41 11.20
C ASN A 125 5.38 -17.25 10.58
N LYS A 126 6.22 -16.65 11.41
CA LYS A 126 7.29 -15.74 11.03
C LYS A 126 8.53 -16.61 10.79
N HIS A 127 8.91 -16.86 9.54
CA HIS A 127 10.30 -17.24 9.24
C HIS A 127 11.04 -16.01 8.76
N ILE A 128 11.76 -15.39 9.69
CA ILE A 128 12.79 -14.41 9.40
C ILE A 128 13.98 -15.21 8.85
N GLN A 129 14.36 -14.97 7.59
CA GLN A 129 15.75 -15.12 7.19
C GLN A 129 16.25 -13.78 6.69
N THR A 130 16.99 -13.10 7.55
CA THR A 130 17.91 -12.04 7.18
C THR A 130 19.30 -12.57 7.44
N GLY A 131 20.17 -12.57 6.42
CA GLY A 131 21.62 -12.58 6.65
C GLY A 131 22.47 -13.28 5.61
N LYS A 132 22.72 -12.61 4.49
CA LYS A 132 24.09 -12.27 4.05
C LYS A 132 24.03 -11.20 2.96
N ASN A 133 24.45 -9.99 3.34
CA ASN A 133 24.81 -8.93 2.42
C ASN A 133 25.99 -9.39 1.59
N ASN A 134 25.93 -9.17 0.28
CA ASN A 134 27.06 -8.67 -0.48
C ASN A 134 26.52 -7.82 -1.64
N THR A 135 27.27 -6.75 -1.87
CA THR A 135 27.20 -5.74 -2.94
C THR A 135 26.03 -4.74 -2.91
N ASN A 136 26.42 -3.50 -2.61
CA ASN A 136 25.69 -2.28 -2.88
C ASN A 136 25.33 -2.22 -4.37
N ASP A 137 24.08 -2.49 -4.71
CA ASP A 137 23.50 -1.99 -5.96
C ASP A 137 22.30 -1.13 -5.60
N THR A 138 22.46 0.15 -5.89
CA THR A 138 21.40 1.16 -5.94
C THR A 138 20.10 0.51 -6.45
N LYS A 139 19.03 0.54 -5.66
CA LYS A 139 17.70 0.15 -6.15
C LYS A 139 17.32 1.10 -7.28
N LEU A 140 17.56 0.66 -8.52
CA LEU A 140 17.20 1.41 -9.70
C LEU A 140 15.74 1.10 -10.05
N ASP A 141 15.02 2.16 -10.38
CA ASP A 141 13.67 2.14 -10.92
C ASP A 141 13.63 1.55 -12.35
N GLN A 142 14.75 1.59 -13.06
CA GLN A 142 14.91 1.07 -14.41
C GLN A 142 16.33 0.49 -14.63
N PRO A 143 16.49 -0.52 -15.50
CA PRO A 143 17.81 -0.96 -15.95
C PRO A 143 18.49 0.14 -16.79
N LYS A 144 19.82 0.19 -16.78
CA LYS A 144 20.58 1.18 -17.58
C LYS A 144 20.54 0.86 -19.06
N ASN A 145 20.43 -0.41 -19.42
CA ASN A 145 20.37 -0.90 -20.79
C ASN A 145 19.68 -2.27 -20.85
N GLU A 146 19.40 -2.76 -22.07
CA GLU A 146 18.80 -4.08 -22.31
C GLU A 146 19.69 -5.23 -21.82
N ASN A 147 21.02 -5.08 -21.89
CA ASN A 147 21.97 -6.12 -21.50
C ASN A 147 21.91 -6.43 -20.00
N GLU A 148 21.68 -5.43 -19.13
CA GLU A 148 21.50 -5.67 -17.68
C GLU A 148 20.30 -6.57 -17.39
N VAL A 149 19.23 -6.50 -18.20
CA VAL A 149 18.06 -7.38 -18.08
C VAL A 149 18.40 -8.78 -18.57
N ILE A 150 19.13 -8.90 -19.69
CA ILE A 150 19.56 -10.19 -20.24
C ILE A 150 20.44 -10.92 -19.22
N ASP A 151 21.47 -10.26 -18.69
CA ASP A 151 22.38 -10.82 -17.69
C ASP A 151 21.62 -11.28 -16.42
N PHE A 152 20.60 -10.53 -16.01
CA PHE A 152 19.76 -10.90 -14.87
C PHE A 152 18.92 -12.15 -15.12
N PHE A 153 18.33 -12.27 -16.31
CA PHE A 153 17.53 -13.45 -16.68
C PHE A 153 18.41 -14.68 -16.88
N GLU A 154 19.60 -14.55 -17.47
CA GLU A 154 20.56 -15.64 -17.59
C GLU A 154 21.00 -16.16 -16.21
N LYS A 155 21.23 -15.26 -15.24
CA LYS A 155 21.58 -15.63 -13.87
C LYS A 155 20.48 -16.44 -13.18
N GLU A 156 19.22 -16.15 -13.48
CA GLU A 156 18.05 -16.90 -12.98
C GLU A 156 17.73 -18.13 -13.86
N ASN A 157 18.59 -18.45 -14.85
CA ASN A 157 18.44 -19.56 -15.79
C ASN A 157 17.18 -19.45 -16.68
N TRP A 158 16.81 -18.22 -17.07
CA TRP A 158 15.71 -17.92 -17.97
C TRP A 158 16.16 -17.65 -19.40
N PRO A 159 15.33 -17.95 -20.43
CA PRO A 159 15.67 -17.70 -21.82
C PRO A 159 15.87 -16.21 -22.10
N GLU A 160 16.92 -15.87 -22.87
CA GLU A 160 17.21 -14.51 -23.35
C GLU A 160 15.99 -13.86 -24.03
N LEU A 161 15.20 -14.66 -24.75
CA LEU A 161 13.99 -14.18 -25.42
C LEU A 161 12.94 -13.61 -24.44
N GLU A 162 12.83 -14.17 -23.24
CA GLU A 162 11.92 -13.67 -22.21
C GLU A 162 12.45 -12.37 -21.58
N ALA A 163 13.77 -12.23 -21.46
CA ALA A 163 14.40 -10.99 -21.03
C ALA A 163 14.09 -9.83 -21.99
N LYS A 164 14.21 -10.09 -23.30
CA LYS A 164 13.89 -9.12 -24.36
C LYS A 164 12.40 -8.73 -24.35
N LYS A 165 11.50 -9.70 -24.18
CA LYS A 165 10.05 -9.42 -24.05
C LYS A 165 9.75 -8.54 -22.84
N PHE A 166 10.36 -8.86 -21.70
CA PHE A 166 10.23 -8.07 -20.48
C PHE A 166 10.69 -6.62 -20.70
N TYR A 167 11.90 -6.44 -21.24
CA TYR A 167 12.46 -5.10 -21.49
C TYR A 167 11.56 -4.28 -22.43
N ASN A 168 11.14 -4.86 -23.55
CA ASN A 168 10.28 -4.19 -24.52
C ASN A 168 8.91 -3.81 -23.95
N HIS A 169 8.32 -4.69 -23.13
CA HIS A 169 7.05 -4.40 -22.45
C HIS A 169 7.16 -3.19 -21.54
N TYR A 170 8.16 -3.18 -20.65
CA TYR A 170 8.33 -2.11 -19.67
C TYR A 170 8.85 -0.81 -20.30
N GLN A 171 9.64 -0.89 -21.37
CA GLN A 171 10.06 0.28 -22.13
C GLN A 171 8.88 0.96 -22.83
N GLY A 172 7.98 0.19 -23.45
CA GLY A 172 6.78 0.73 -24.11
C GLY A 172 5.81 1.45 -23.16
N ILE A 173 5.71 1.01 -21.91
CA ILE A 173 4.85 1.63 -20.88
C ILE A 173 5.58 2.66 -19.99
N GLY A 174 6.85 2.95 -20.31
CA GLY A 174 7.66 3.94 -19.60
C GLY A 174 7.98 3.56 -18.15
N TRP A 175 8.23 2.27 -17.90
CA TRP A 175 8.57 1.71 -16.58
C TRP A 175 7.53 2.04 -15.49
N LYS A 176 6.24 1.95 -15.86
CA LYS A 176 5.10 2.15 -14.97
C LYS A 176 4.17 0.94 -14.95
N VAL A 177 3.70 0.56 -13.77
CA VAL A 177 2.67 -0.47 -13.58
C VAL A 177 1.29 0.20 -13.56
N GLY A 178 0.38 -0.29 -14.41
CA GLY A 178 -1.00 0.21 -14.50
C GLY A 178 -1.12 1.67 -14.97
N GLY A 179 -0.12 2.17 -15.69
CA GLY A 179 -0.08 3.54 -16.24
C GLY A 179 0.10 4.68 -15.23
N LYS A 180 0.05 4.40 -13.92
CA LYS A 180 0.08 5.43 -12.86
C LYS A 180 1.26 5.31 -11.89
N THR A 181 1.74 4.10 -11.60
CA THR A 181 2.75 3.86 -10.56
C THR A 181 4.11 3.56 -11.18
N LYS A 182 5.15 4.33 -10.85
CA LYS A 182 6.52 4.05 -11.30
C LYS A 182 7.05 2.78 -10.64
N ILE A 183 7.82 1.99 -11.38
CA ILE A 183 8.55 0.84 -10.83
C ILE A 183 9.64 1.37 -9.90
N VAL A 184 9.74 0.78 -8.71
CA VAL A 184 10.76 1.15 -7.70
C VAL A 184 11.92 0.15 -7.70
N ASP A 185 11.65 -1.07 -8.16
CA ASP A 185 12.64 -2.15 -8.26
C ASP A 185 12.30 -3.01 -9.47
N TRP A 186 13.06 -2.84 -10.56
CA TRP A 186 12.84 -3.60 -11.78
C TRP A 186 13.20 -5.08 -11.62
N HIS A 187 14.11 -5.44 -10.71
CA HIS A 187 14.45 -6.84 -10.43
C HIS A 187 13.27 -7.58 -9.78
N ALA A 188 12.55 -6.93 -8.86
CA ALA A 188 11.33 -7.51 -8.29
C ALA A 188 10.24 -7.71 -9.35
N THR A 189 10.17 -6.78 -10.30
CA THR A 189 9.21 -6.84 -11.41
C THR A 189 9.58 -7.97 -12.38
N ALA A 190 10.88 -8.16 -12.66
CA ALA A 190 11.39 -9.28 -13.46
C ALA A 190 11.11 -10.64 -12.82
N ARG A 191 11.34 -10.79 -11.50
CA ARG A 191 10.99 -12.03 -10.78
C ARG A 191 9.49 -12.33 -10.85
N ASN A 192 8.64 -11.31 -10.75
CA ASN A 192 7.19 -11.48 -10.91
C ASN A 192 6.81 -11.90 -12.34
N TRP A 193 7.48 -11.35 -13.36
CA TRP A 193 7.31 -11.79 -14.75
C TRP A 193 7.63 -13.27 -14.93
N MET A 194 8.74 -13.74 -14.35
CA MET A 194 9.15 -15.14 -14.36
C MET A 194 8.10 -16.03 -13.71
N LEU A 195 7.63 -15.69 -12.50
CA LEU A 195 6.59 -16.45 -11.79
C LEU A 195 5.31 -16.58 -12.62
N LYS A 196 4.82 -15.48 -13.22
CA LYS A 196 3.62 -15.50 -14.07
C LYS A 196 3.81 -16.32 -15.34
N ALA A 197 5.00 -16.26 -15.95
CA ALA A 197 5.29 -17.04 -17.14
C ALA A 197 5.31 -18.55 -16.82
N ASP A 198 5.75 -18.95 -15.63
CA ASP A 198 5.68 -20.34 -15.17
C ASP A 198 4.26 -20.77 -14.79
N GLU A 199 3.47 -19.92 -14.11
CA GLU A 199 2.04 -20.18 -13.85
C GLU A 199 1.27 -20.45 -15.16
N ILE A 200 1.52 -19.66 -16.21
CA ILE A 200 0.88 -19.85 -17.53
C ILE A 200 1.35 -21.13 -18.22
N LYS A 201 2.61 -21.56 -17.99
CA LYS A 201 3.08 -22.86 -18.50
C LYS A 201 2.43 -24.00 -17.74
N GLU A 202 2.33 -23.93 -16.41
CA GLU A 202 1.66 -24.94 -15.59
C GLU A 202 0.18 -25.07 -15.95
N GLU A 203 -0.53 -23.94 -16.14
CA GLU A 203 -1.91 -23.94 -16.63
C GLU A 203 -2.04 -24.56 -18.03
N LYS A 204 -1.13 -24.27 -18.96
CA LYS A 204 -1.12 -24.93 -20.29
C LYS A 204 -0.79 -26.42 -20.23
N THR A 205 -0.04 -26.85 -19.22
CA THR A 205 0.33 -28.26 -19.01
C THR A 205 -0.83 -29.04 -18.36
N MET A 206 -1.60 -28.38 -17.49
CA MET A 206 -2.82 -28.93 -16.87
C MET A 206 -4.05 -28.88 -17.79
N VAL A 207 -4.11 -27.92 -18.72
CA VAL A 207 -5.21 -27.74 -19.69
C VAL A 207 -4.80 -28.20 -21.10
N ALA A 208 -4.04 -29.28 -21.19
CA ALA A 208 -3.91 -30.02 -22.45
C ALA A 208 -5.18 -30.86 -22.72
N VAL A 209 -6.34 -30.20 -22.73
CA VAL A 209 -7.56 -30.72 -23.38
C VAL A 209 -7.73 -29.94 -24.68
N SER A 210 -7.49 -30.66 -25.77
CA SER A 210 -7.92 -30.42 -27.16
C SER A 210 -8.01 -28.98 -27.65
N GLN A 211 -7.15 -28.68 -28.62
CA GLN A 211 -7.33 -27.60 -29.59
C GLN A 211 -8.78 -27.55 -30.14
N ASN A 212 -9.18 -26.32 -30.48
CA ASN A 212 -10.40 -25.87 -31.19
C ASN A 212 -11.49 -25.24 -30.33
N THR A 213 -11.33 -23.94 -30.05
CA THR A 213 -12.46 -23.01 -30.06
C THR A 213 -12.09 -21.78 -30.89
N ASP A 214 -12.21 -21.94 -32.20
CA ASP A 214 -12.42 -20.83 -33.11
C ASP A 214 -13.78 -20.20 -32.77
N ASN A 215 -13.77 -19.01 -32.18
CA ASN A 215 -14.97 -18.36 -31.63
C ASN A 215 -15.69 -17.45 -32.64
N LEU A 216 -15.55 -17.72 -33.94
CA LEU A 216 -16.32 -17.06 -34.99
C LEU A 216 -17.36 -18.02 -35.59
N LYS A 217 -18.55 -18.04 -35.00
CA LYS A 217 -19.75 -18.56 -35.70
C LYS A 217 -20.40 -17.44 -36.49
N THR A 218 -20.01 -17.26 -37.75
CA THR A 218 -20.82 -16.51 -38.72
C THR A 218 -21.73 -17.50 -39.46
N SER A 219 -23.03 -17.45 -39.21
CA SER A 219 -24.02 -18.02 -40.12
C SER A 219 -24.75 -16.85 -40.79
N SER A 220 -24.28 -16.46 -41.97
CA SER A 220 -25.00 -15.54 -42.84
C SER A 220 -25.18 -16.21 -44.19
N ASN A 221 -26.13 -17.14 -44.25
CA ASN A 221 -26.69 -17.58 -45.51
C ASN A 221 -27.88 -16.65 -45.86
N LYS A 222 -27.59 -15.52 -46.49
CA LYS A 222 -28.61 -14.61 -47.05
C LYS A 222 -28.60 -14.80 -48.56
N ASN A 223 -29.66 -15.39 -49.09
CA ASN A 223 -29.90 -15.51 -50.52
C ASN A 223 -30.64 -14.23 -50.99
N TYR A 224 -30.02 -13.45 -51.87
CA TYR A 224 -30.52 -12.16 -52.36
C TYR A 224 -31.24 -12.27 -53.73
N ASN A 225 -31.70 -13.47 -54.11
CA ASN A 225 -32.28 -13.71 -55.43
C ASN A 225 -33.81 -13.54 -55.53
N GLU A 226 -34.48 -12.91 -54.56
CA GLU A 226 -35.92 -12.60 -54.67
C GLU A 226 -36.15 -11.08 -54.63
N PRO A 227 -36.77 -10.48 -55.67
CA PRO A 227 -37.19 -9.10 -55.63
C PRO A 227 -38.49 -8.95 -54.82
N LEU A 228 -38.56 -7.86 -54.03
CA LEU A 228 -39.69 -7.45 -53.19
C LEU A 228 -40.96 -7.15 -53.98
#